data_AF-A0A1I7V8Y3-F1
#
_entry.id   AF-A0A1I7V8Y3-F1
#
_cell.length_a   1.000
_cell.length_b   1.000
_cell.length_c   1.000
_cell.angle_alpha   90.00
_cell.angle_beta   90.00
_cell.angle_gamma   90.00
#
_symmetry.space_group_name_H-M   'P 1'
#
loop_
_entity.id
_entity.type
_entity.pdbx_description
1 polymer ?
#
loop_
_entity_poly.entity_id
_entity_poly.type
_entity_poly.pdbx_seq_one_letter_code
_entity_poly.pdbx_strand_id
1 'polypeptide(L)'
;NNRRLFLEYDETIYDQIQPNVIEKVCSKMGYVGIIHYLPHHEVITPNKATTKLKIVYDPSSHQKGRKGLSDVLYQGSIILPDLVRVLVRVRMMEI
;
A
#
# COMPACT_ATOMS: atom_id res chain seq x y z
N ASN A 1 0.25 -23.85 13.18
CA ASN A 1 1.08 -22.84 12.47
C ASN A 1 0.37 -21.54 12.11
N ASN A 2 -0.95 -21.38 12.29
CA ASN A 2 -1.69 -20.20 11.81
C ASN A 2 -1.98 -19.10 12.86
N ARG A 3 -1.89 -19.45 14.16
CA ARG A 3 -2.28 -18.53 15.26
C ARG A 3 -1.30 -17.37 15.46
N ARG A 4 0.01 -17.61 15.33
CA ARG A 4 1.02 -16.54 15.48
C ARG A 4 0.90 -15.50 14.36
N LEU A 5 0.72 -15.98 13.13
CA LEU A 5 0.55 -15.11 11.97
C LEU A 5 -0.67 -14.20 12.12
N PHE A 6 -1.80 -14.75 12.57
CA PHE A 6 -3.00 -13.96 12.83
C PHE A 6 -2.76 -12.86 13.89
N LEU A 7 -2.05 -13.18 14.98
CA LEU A 7 -1.74 -12.20 16.04
C LEU A 7 -0.81 -11.10 15.53
N GLU A 8 0.24 -11.44 14.78
CA GLU A 8 1.16 -10.45 14.18
C GLU A 8 0.46 -9.58 13.13
N TYR A 9 -0.47 -10.15 12.38
CA TYR A 9 -1.29 -9.43 11.42
C TYR A 9 -2.22 -8.42 12.12
N ASP A 10 -2.91 -8.85 13.18
CA ASP A 10 -3.78 -7.98 13.99
C ASP A 10 -2.99 -6.86 14.67
N GLU A 11 -1.83 -7.18 15.25
CA GLU A 11 -0.90 -6.20 15.83
C GLU A 11 -0.46 -5.16 14.79
N THR A 12 -0.12 -5.60 13.57
CA THR A 12 0.25 -4.70 12.47
C THR A 12 -0.86 -3.72 12.10
N ILE A 13 -2.13 -4.15 12.15
CA ILE A 13 -3.29 -3.27 11.93
C ILE A 13 -3.43 -2.27 13.08
N TYR A 14 -3.31 -2.71 14.33
CA TYR A 14 -3.37 -1.82 15.50
C TYR A 14 -2.26 -0.77 15.50
N ASP A 15 -1.05 -1.14 15.12
CA ASP A 15 0.10 -0.24 15.00
C ASP A 15 -0.10 0.86 13.94
N GLN A 16 -0.97 0.63 12.94
CA GLN A 16 -1.36 1.64 11.96
C GLN A 16 -2.53 2.50 12.45
N ILE A 17 -3.43 1.94 13.27
CA ILE A 17 -4.55 2.68 13.87
C ILE A 17 -4.05 3.70 14.89
N GLN A 18 -3.11 3.33 15.77
CA GLN A 18 -2.59 4.21 16.83
C GLN A 18 -2.08 5.58 16.34
N PRO A 19 -1.25 5.65 15.27
CA PRO A 19 -0.80 6.92 14.69
C PRO A 19 -1.81 7.56 13.73
N ASN A 20 -3.05 7.08 13.67
CA ASN A 20 -4.09 7.52 12.72
C ASN A 20 -3.66 7.40 11.24
N VAL A 21 -2.87 6.38 10.89
CA VAL A 21 -2.56 6.07 9.48
C VAL A 21 -3.76 5.42 8.80
N ILE A 22 -4.54 4.62 9.55
CA ILE A 22 -5.81 4.03 9.11
C ILE A 22 -6.89 4.23 10.18
N GLU A 23 -8.15 4.08 9.80
CA GLU A 23 -9.30 4.24 10.70
C GLU A 23 -10.32 3.10 10.54
N LYS A 24 -11.12 2.87 11.59
CA LYS A 24 -12.24 1.93 11.51
C LYS A 24 -13.41 2.57 10.75
N VAL A 25 -13.82 1.92 9.68
CA VAL A 25 -14.98 2.33 8.86
C VAL A 25 -16.27 2.19 9.68
N CYS A 26 -17.00 3.30 9.87
CA CYS A 26 -18.31 3.28 10.53
C CYS A 26 -19.42 3.10 9.49
N SER A 27 -20.30 2.11 9.70
CA SER A 27 -21.43 1.79 8.79
C SER A 27 -22.57 2.82 8.82
N LYS A 28 -22.56 3.76 9.77
CA LYS A 28 -23.53 4.88 9.83
C LYS A 28 -23.06 6.12 9.07
N MET A 29 -21.84 6.12 8.57
CA MET A 29 -21.36 7.21 7.71
C MET A 29 -22.12 7.09 6.39
N GLY A 30 -22.87 8.12 6.03
CA GLY A 30 -23.56 8.20 4.74
C GLY A 30 -22.57 8.41 3.60
N TYR A 31 -21.76 7.39 3.29
CA TYR A 31 -20.78 7.47 2.21
C TYR A 31 -21.50 7.74 0.89
N VAL A 32 -21.06 8.78 0.18
CA VAL A 32 -21.52 9.12 -1.16
C VAL A 32 -20.47 8.63 -2.15
N GLY A 33 -20.86 7.79 -3.11
CA GLY A 33 -19.98 7.30 -4.19
C GLY A 33 -19.75 5.79 -4.20
N ILE A 34 -18.71 5.36 -4.94
CA ILE A 34 -18.34 3.95 -5.10
C ILE A 34 -17.40 3.54 -3.96
N ILE A 35 -17.75 2.45 -3.26
CA ILE A 35 -16.90 1.84 -2.23
C ILE A 35 -16.04 0.77 -2.87
N HIS A 36 -14.72 0.84 -2.64
CA HIS A 36 -13.75 -0.16 -3.07
C HIS A 36 -13.24 -0.95 -1.87
N TYR A 37 -13.28 -2.28 -1.97
CA TYR A 37 -12.61 -3.18 -1.02
C TYR A 37 -11.34 -3.70 -1.66
N LEU A 38 -10.22 -3.48 -1.00
CA LEU A 38 -8.93 -3.96 -1.47
C LEU A 38 -8.66 -5.33 -0.85
N PRO A 39 -8.44 -6.39 -1.65
CA PRO A 39 -7.91 -7.62 -1.13
C PRO A 39 -6.51 -7.33 -0.57
N HIS A 40 -6.23 -7.97 0.55
CA HIS A 40 -4.98 -7.82 1.27
C HIS A 40 -4.40 -9.18 1.62
N HIS A 41 -3.08 -9.25 1.76
CA HIS A 41 -2.38 -10.45 2.20
C HIS A 41 -1.08 -10.08 2.91
N GLU A 42 -0.56 -11.02 3.70
CA GLU A 42 0.72 -10.92 4.35
C GLU A 42 1.89 -11.16 3.38
N VAL A 43 2.96 -10.38 3.55
CA VAL A 43 4.27 -10.66 2.97
C VAL A 43 5.27 -10.77 4.11
N ILE A 44 5.81 -11.97 4.30
CA ILE A 44 6.76 -12.28 5.38
C ILE A 44 8.18 -12.13 4.84
N THR A 45 8.96 -11.23 5.45
CA THR A 45 10.37 -11.02 5.13
C THR A 45 11.22 -11.18 6.39
N PRO A 46 11.59 -12.42 6.77
CA PRO A 46 12.12 -12.72 8.10
C PRO A 46 13.48 -12.06 8.38
N ASN A 47 14.25 -11.74 7.33
CA ASN A 47 15.58 -11.15 7.42
C ASN A 47 15.58 -9.60 7.51
N LYS A 48 14.42 -8.94 7.54
CA LYS A 48 14.34 -7.49 7.69
C LYS A 48 14.46 -7.07 9.16
N ALA A 49 15.27 -6.04 9.41
CA ALA A 49 15.53 -5.52 10.75
C ALA A 49 14.31 -4.84 11.39
N THR A 50 13.48 -4.15 10.59
CA THR A 50 12.39 -3.31 11.11
C THR A 50 11.03 -3.99 11.09
N THR A 51 10.60 -4.53 9.95
CA THR A 51 9.26 -5.13 9.80
C THR A 51 9.33 -6.49 9.14
N LYS A 52 9.05 -7.53 9.93
CA LYS A 52 9.10 -8.94 9.50
C LYS A 52 7.84 -9.38 8.76
N LEU A 53 6.69 -8.80 9.08
CA LEU A 53 5.41 -9.01 8.41
C LEU A 53 4.90 -7.68 7.85
N LYS A 54 4.46 -7.67 6.59
CA LYS A 54 3.82 -6.52 5.96
C LYS A 54 2.47 -6.90 5.40
N ILE A 55 1.48 -6.04 5.54
CA ILE A 55 0.17 -6.19 4.93
C ILE A 55 0.19 -5.44 3.60
N VAL A 56 -0.01 -6.16 2.50
CA VAL A 56 -0.06 -5.59 1.14
C VAL A 56 -1.50 -5.54 0.68
N TYR A 57 -1.94 -4.35 0.29
CA TYR A 57 -3.24 -4.11 -0.33
C TYR A 57 -3.06 -4.05 -1.84
N ASP A 58 -3.91 -4.75 -2.59
CA ASP A 58 -3.87 -4.75 -4.06
C ASP A 58 -4.97 -3.84 -4.64
N PRO A 59 -4.65 -2.57 -4.99
CA PRO A 59 -5.58 -1.63 -5.59
C PRO A 59 -5.90 -1.94 -7.06
N SER A 60 -5.14 -2.82 -7.70
CA SER A 60 -5.37 -3.19 -9.10
C SER A 60 -6.44 -4.26 -9.26
N SER A 61 -6.71 -5.02 -8.20
CA SER A 61 -7.73 -6.06 -8.20
C SER A 61 -9.13 -5.51 -8.53
N HIS A 62 -9.85 -6.24 -9.38
CA HIS A 62 -11.21 -5.91 -9.78
C HIS A 62 -11.96 -7.16 -10.25
N GLN A 63 -13.30 -7.09 -10.20
CA GLN A 63 -14.13 -8.10 -10.84
C GLN A 63 -14.06 -7.96 -12.37
N LYS A 64 -14.23 -9.06 -13.09
CA LYS A 64 -14.24 -9.07 -14.57
C LYS A 64 -15.20 -7.99 -15.11
N GLY A 65 -14.68 -7.12 -15.96
CA GLY A 65 -15.44 -6.03 -16.57
C GLY A 65 -15.64 -4.78 -15.70
N ARG A 66 -15.05 -4.73 -14.49
CA ARG A 66 -14.98 -3.52 -13.66
C ARG A 66 -13.56 -2.95 -13.66
N LYS A 67 -13.43 -1.68 -13.30
CA LYS A 67 -12.13 -1.02 -13.10
C LYS A 67 -11.65 -1.21 -11.67
N GLY A 68 -10.35 -1.39 -11.48
CA GLY A 68 -9.70 -1.38 -10.17
C GLY A 68 -9.59 0.04 -9.60
N LEU A 69 -9.18 0.16 -8.34
CA LEU A 69 -8.96 1.47 -7.72
C LEU A 69 -7.88 2.26 -8.47
N SER A 70 -6.80 1.58 -8.87
CA SER A 70 -5.71 2.20 -9.66
C SER A 70 -6.16 2.79 -10.99
N ASP A 71 -7.24 2.28 -11.59
CA ASP A 71 -7.73 2.73 -12.91
C ASP A 71 -8.66 3.95 -12.83
N VAL A 72 -9.14 4.28 -11.63
CA VAL A 72 -10.12 5.36 -11.40
C VAL A 72 -9.54 6.53 -10.60
N LEU A 73 -8.41 6.33 -9.94
CA LEU A 73 -7.69 7.40 -9.27
C LEU A 73 -6.99 8.32 -10.27
N TYR A 74 -7.05 9.62 -10.00
CA TYR A 74 -6.30 10.61 -10.78
C TYR A 74 -4.80 10.47 -10.49
N GLN A 75 -4.03 10.02 -11.49
CA GLN A 75 -2.60 9.72 -11.36
C GLN A 75 -1.73 10.95 -11.04
N GLY A 76 -2.20 12.16 -11.34
CA GLY A 76 -1.40 13.39 -11.21
C GLY A 76 -0.28 13.50 -12.25
N SER A 77 0.51 14.57 -12.13
CA SER A 77 1.69 14.78 -12.98
C SER A 77 2.89 13.97 -12.47
N ILE A 78 3.73 13.47 -13.37
CA ILE A 78 4.95 12.74 -13.01
C ILE A 78 6.00 13.74 -12.51
N ILE A 79 6.26 13.73 -11.19
CA ILE A 79 7.27 14.59 -10.54
C ILE A 79 8.65 13.94 -10.46
N LEU A 80 8.76 12.64 -10.79
CA LEU A 80 10.01 11.91 -10.72
C LEU A 80 10.98 12.43 -11.79
N PRO A 81 12.25 12.69 -11.43
CA PRO A 81 13.25 13.08 -12.40
C PRO A 81 13.48 11.95 -13.39
N ASP A 82 13.77 12.31 -14.64
CA ASP A 82 14.14 11.33 -15.66
C ASP A 82 15.34 10.51 -15.20
N LEU A 83 15.15 9.19 -15.08
CA LEU A 83 16.15 8.28 -14.53
C LEU A 83 17.44 8.31 -15.34
N VAL A 84 17.32 8.34 -16.67
CA VAL A 84 18.49 8.38 -17.57
C VAL A 84 19.29 9.65 -17.33
N ARG A 85 18.63 10.81 -17.24
CA ARG A 85 19.25 12.10 -16.92
C ARG A 85 19.95 12.07 -15.56
N VAL A 86 19.34 11.48 -14.54
CA VAL A 86 19.97 11.33 -13.21
C VAL A 86 21.24 10.47 -13.32
N LEU A 87 21.16 9.32 -13.97
CA LEU A 87 22.29 8.40 -14.12
C LEU A 87 23.45 9.02 -14.92
N VAL A 88 23.15 9.77 -15.99
CA VAL A 88 24.17 10.48 -16.78
C VAL A 88 24.86 11.56 -15.95
N ARG A 89 24.11 12.36 -15.17
CA ARG A 89 24.70 13.39 -14.30
C ARG A 89 25.64 12.79 -13.25
N VAL A 90 25.23 11.69 -12.62
CA VAL A 90 26.08 10.98 -11.64
C VAL A 90 27.37 10.49 -12.30
N ARG A 91 27.26 9.92 -13.51
CA ARG A 91 28.42 9.38 -14.23
C ARG A 91 29.42 10.44 -14.70
N MET A 92 28.93 11.63 -15.04
CA MET A 92 29.74 12.73 -15.58
C MET A 92 30.19 13.73 -14.49
N MET A 93 29.90 13.47 -13.22
CA MET A 93 30.32 14.34 -12.14
C MET A 93 31.83 14.16 -11.90
N GLU A 94 32.63 15.18 -12.20
CA GLU A 94 34.04 15.22 -11.80
C GLU A 94 34.12 15.58 -10.30
N ILE A 95 34.94 14.82 -9.55
CA ILE A 95 35.16 14.97 -8.09
C ILE A 95 36.21 16.05 -7.84
#